data_AF-A0A4P9W7Y3-F1
#
_entry.id   AF-A0A4P9W7Y3-F1
#
_cell.length_a   1.000
_cell.length_b   1.000
_cell.length_c   1.000
_cell.angle_alpha   90.00
_cell.angle_beta   90.00
_cell.angle_gamma   90.00
#
_symmetry.space_group_name_H-M   'P 1'
#
loop_
_entity.id
_entity.type
_entity.pdbx_description
1 polymer ?
#
loop_
_entity_poly.entity_id
_entity_poly.type
_entity_poly.pdbx_seq_one_letter_code
_entity_poly.pdbx_strand_id
1 'polypeptide(L)'
;MADPASADIAEPPDLLTVEDLRKDAKYKRYVQAIEKTLQSFDAVNEWADVIGFLTKLAKIFAAHPRYSIVPRKLVVSKRLAQCLNPALPAGVHQKTLEVYSLIFEAAGSAQLAEDLPLWSYGLFPFLQNAAMSVKPGVLQLYERFYIPLGLRLKPSLKGLILALLPSLEEEGNEFFDRVLGALDQLANGVGQGYFYHCMWLCLITVPHLRHATVNYLVRRMPQVSTAEGLDDSGGVRGLQDIRSLSLLERGMLGSCPFIRFLPSFSALPRLKDVAVILGNDTNLLARALSCTLEDKAALVQRGVLELLVQHFPIKNNLFKGAHMEAVVRSAVCVVLRKDMSLNRRLYAWLLGAADVKALPPTYKAVLVASMREWKAHAIDLSETTKPYKVMISLLDKAEIGQPVLDEIFVDIIWSLKGKCESSPHAAELIQTANMFLEMLDSFMIWKQIYHVIENNALDSCENMQAYEMLEFFLRRFKWTDEETQRVHLPYLFELMTKQLDVRI
;
A
#
# COMPACT_ATOMS: atom_id res chain seq x y z
N MET A 1 23.46 12.66 -43.74
CA MET A 1 22.37 11.74 -43.38
C MET A 1 21.56 12.42 -42.30
N ALA A 2 20.31 12.76 -42.62
CA ALA A 2 19.46 13.62 -41.82
C ALA A 2 18.92 12.90 -40.57
N ASP A 3 18.82 13.64 -39.47
CA ASP A 3 18.20 13.26 -38.20
C ASP A 3 16.72 12.89 -38.38
N PRO A 4 16.22 11.80 -37.78
CA PRO A 4 14.80 11.45 -37.80
C PRO A 4 14.00 12.14 -36.67
N ALA A 5 14.48 13.26 -36.12
CA ALA A 5 13.89 13.93 -34.95
C ALA A 5 13.00 15.14 -35.30
N SER A 6 12.62 15.32 -36.56
CA SER A 6 11.66 16.34 -37.00
C SER A 6 10.39 15.69 -37.55
N ALA A 7 9.68 14.94 -36.70
CA ALA A 7 8.28 14.64 -36.98
C ALA A 7 7.47 15.86 -36.54
N ASP A 8 6.90 16.55 -37.52
CA ASP A 8 6.07 17.74 -37.39
C ASP A 8 5.12 17.66 -36.18
N ILE A 9 5.29 18.60 -35.25
CA ILE A 9 4.25 18.96 -34.30
C ILE A 9 3.18 19.69 -35.12
N ALA A 10 2.22 18.93 -35.65
CA ALA A 10 1.05 19.52 -36.27
C ALA A 10 0.38 20.45 -35.24
N GLU A 11 0.22 21.73 -35.60
CA GLU A 11 -0.55 22.70 -34.81
C GLU A 11 -1.93 22.11 -34.47
N PRO A 12 -2.42 22.26 -33.22
CA PRO A 12 -3.76 21.81 -32.90
C PRO A 12 -4.76 22.58 -33.78
N PRO A 13 -5.82 21.91 -34.27
CA PRO A 13 -6.85 22.59 -35.06
C PRO A 13 -7.41 23.76 -34.27
N ASP A 14 -7.59 24.92 -34.91
CA ASP A 14 -8.15 26.16 -34.34
C ASP A 14 -9.28 25.84 -33.34
N LEU A 15 -8.95 25.82 -32.04
CA LEU A 15 -9.91 25.62 -30.97
C LEU A 15 -10.71 26.91 -30.83
N LEU A 16 -11.88 26.95 -31.49
CA LEU A 16 -12.83 28.05 -31.36
C LEU A 16 -13.03 28.39 -29.88
N THR A 17 -12.73 29.63 -29.49
CA THR A 17 -12.91 30.05 -28.11
C THR A 17 -14.39 30.06 -27.74
N VAL A 18 -14.70 29.96 -26.44
CA VAL A 18 -16.10 30.04 -25.95
C VAL A 18 -16.79 31.32 -26.44
N GLU A 19 -16.03 32.41 -26.62
CA GLU A 19 -16.56 33.69 -27.11
C GLU A 19 -16.88 33.67 -28.61
N ASP A 20 -16.10 32.96 -29.41
CA ASP A 20 -16.36 32.76 -30.84
C ASP A 20 -17.59 31.87 -31.05
N LEU A 21 -17.71 30.81 -30.26
CA LEU A 21 -18.88 29.93 -30.28
C LEU A 21 -20.17 30.65 -29.88
N ARG A 22 -20.09 31.63 -28.96
CA ARG A 22 -21.25 32.47 -28.59
C ARG A 22 -21.74 33.35 -29.73
N LYS A 23 -20.89 33.64 -30.72
CA LYS A 23 -21.26 34.44 -31.91
C LYS A 23 -21.80 33.56 -33.04
N ASP A 24 -21.39 32.29 -33.10
CA ASP A 24 -21.84 31.33 -34.12
C ASP A 24 -23.35 31.00 -34.00
N ALA A 25 -24.11 31.33 -35.05
CA ALA A 25 -25.53 31.06 -35.13
C ALA A 25 -25.87 29.55 -35.14
N LYS A 26 -25.00 28.71 -35.70
CA LYS A 26 -25.18 27.25 -35.70
C LYS A 26 -24.98 26.69 -34.30
N TYR A 27 -23.98 27.18 -33.56
CA TYR A 27 -23.78 26.81 -32.17
C TYR A 27 -24.95 27.24 -31.28
N LYS A 28 -25.52 28.45 -31.49
CA LYS A 28 -26.74 28.87 -30.77
C LYS A 28 -27.92 27.92 -30.99
N ARG A 29 -28.14 27.44 -32.23
CA ARG A 29 -29.18 26.44 -32.53
C ARG A 29 -28.90 25.11 -31.83
N TYR A 30 -27.63 24.70 -31.78
CA TYR A 30 -27.20 23.51 -31.04
C TYR A 30 -27.50 23.64 -29.54
N VAL A 31 -27.17 24.78 -28.91
CA VAL A 31 -27.51 25.08 -27.51
C VAL A 31 -29.02 24.98 -27.27
N GLN A 32 -29.83 25.62 -28.11
CA GLN A 32 -31.31 25.59 -27.99
C GLN A 32 -31.87 24.17 -28.14
N ALA A 33 -31.33 23.38 -29.07
CA ALA A 33 -31.75 21.98 -29.26
C ALA A 33 -31.43 21.12 -28.03
N ILE A 34 -30.26 21.33 -27.41
CA ILE A 34 -29.88 20.65 -26.17
C ILE A 34 -30.80 21.08 -25.02
N GLU A 35 -31.03 22.37 -24.82
CA GLU A 35 -31.89 22.88 -23.73
C GLU A 35 -33.33 22.36 -23.84
N LYS A 36 -33.92 22.39 -25.04
CA LYS A 36 -35.25 21.83 -25.29
C LYS A 36 -35.31 20.34 -24.99
N THR A 37 -34.26 19.60 -25.35
CA THR A 37 -34.19 18.16 -25.07
C THR A 37 -34.04 17.89 -23.57
N LEU A 38 -33.19 18.66 -22.88
CA LEU A 38 -32.99 18.54 -21.43
C LEU A 38 -34.28 18.82 -20.64
N GLN A 39 -35.09 19.80 -21.06
CA GLN A 39 -36.39 20.07 -20.46
C GLN A 39 -37.36 18.89 -20.60
N SER A 40 -37.27 18.10 -21.68
CA SER A 40 -38.12 16.92 -21.85
C SER A 40 -37.79 15.79 -20.87
N PHE A 41 -36.63 15.85 -20.20
CA PHE A 41 -36.27 14.84 -19.20
C PHE A 41 -37.16 14.90 -17.96
N ASP A 42 -37.68 16.07 -17.59
CA ASP A 42 -38.50 16.22 -16.39
C ASP A 42 -39.89 15.57 -16.53
N ALA A 43 -40.27 15.19 -17.75
CA ALA A 43 -41.51 14.48 -18.07
C ALA A 43 -41.32 12.96 -18.25
N VAL A 44 -40.12 12.43 -18.02
CA VAL A 44 -39.81 11.00 -18.15
C VAL A 44 -40.40 10.25 -16.95
N ASN A 45 -41.34 9.34 -17.21
CA ASN A 45 -41.98 8.53 -16.15
C ASN A 45 -41.56 7.06 -16.23
N GLU A 46 -41.27 6.56 -17.42
CA GLU A 46 -40.88 5.16 -17.63
C GLU A 46 -39.48 5.03 -18.26
N TRP A 47 -38.89 3.84 -18.13
CA TRP A 47 -37.57 3.56 -18.71
C TRP A 47 -37.56 3.69 -20.25
N ALA A 48 -38.70 3.47 -20.93
CA ALA A 48 -38.84 3.65 -22.36
C ALA A 48 -38.69 5.13 -22.77
N ASP A 49 -39.23 6.05 -21.95
CA ASP A 49 -39.10 7.49 -22.16
C ASP A 49 -37.64 7.94 -22.05
N VAL A 50 -36.85 7.29 -21.18
CA VAL A 50 -35.40 7.53 -21.06
C VAL A 50 -34.71 7.20 -22.38
N ILE A 51 -35.03 6.07 -23.02
CA ILE A 51 -34.45 5.70 -24.34
C ILE A 51 -34.86 6.73 -25.39
N GLY A 52 -36.11 7.19 -25.38
CA GLY A 52 -36.58 8.25 -26.27
C GLY A 52 -35.80 9.56 -26.11
N PHE A 53 -35.58 9.99 -24.86
CA PHE A 53 -34.74 11.14 -24.52
C PHE A 53 -33.30 10.96 -25.00
N LEU A 54 -32.66 9.84 -24.67
CA LEU A 54 -31.28 9.53 -25.07
C LEU A 54 -31.12 9.47 -26.59
N THR A 55 -32.11 8.95 -27.30
CA THR A 55 -32.11 8.88 -28.76
C THR A 55 -32.18 10.26 -29.40
N LYS A 56 -33.00 11.16 -28.87
CA LYS A 56 -33.04 12.57 -29.33
C LYS A 56 -31.69 13.24 -29.06
N LEU A 57 -31.14 13.03 -27.88
CA LEU A 57 -29.85 13.60 -27.48
C LEU A 57 -28.70 13.10 -28.39
N ALA A 58 -28.63 11.79 -28.66
CA ALA A 58 -27.67 11.17 -29.57
C ALA A 58 -27.74 11.79 -30.98
N LYS A 59 -28.95 11.96 -31.54
CA LYS A 59 -29.14 12.58 -32.86
C LYS A 59 -28.61 14.03 -32.90
N ILE A 60 -28.80 14.79 -31.82
CA ILE A 60 -28.29 16.17 -31.75
C ILE A 60 -26.76 16.16 -31.76
N PHE A 61 -26.10 15.32 -30.96
CA PHE A 61 -24.64 15.24 -30.94
C PHE A 61 -24.07 14.75 -32.27
N ALA A 62 -24.67 13.72 -32.87
CA ALA A 62 -24.26 13.20 -34.18
C ALA A 62 -24.39 14.23 -35.31
N ALA A 63 -25.35 15.17 -35.21
CA ALA A 63 -25.52 16.26 -36.18
C ALA A 63 -24.50 17.40 -36.00
N HIS A 64 -23.78 17.45 -34.87
CA HIS A 64 -22.90 18.57 -34.51
C HIS A 64 -21.48 18.11 -34.07
N PRO A 65 -20.78 17.23 -34.82
CA PRO A 65 -19.51 16.65 -34.39
C PRO A 65 -18.35 17.65 -34.40
N ARG A 66 -18.51 18.83 -35.03
CA ARG A 66 -17.46 19.85 -35.17
C ARG A 66 -17.25 20.68 -33.90
N TYR A 67 -18.18 20.64 -32.95
CA TYR A 67 -18.09 21.45 -31.74
C TYR A 67 -17.54 20.62 -30.58
N SER A 68 -16.31 20.94 -30.16
CA SER A 68 -15.68 20.31 -29.01
C SER A 68 -16.34 20.68 -27.68
N ILE A 69 -16.89 21.89 -27.58
CA ILE A 69 -17.51 22.38 -26.35
C ILE A 69 -18.98 21.99 -26.30
N VAL A 70 -19.30 21.05 -25.41
CA VAL A 70 -20.68 20.58 -25.18
C VAL A 70 -21.53 21.64 -24.47
N PRO A 71 -22.67 22.06 -25.04
CA PRO A 71 -23.64 22.95 -24.40
C PRO A 71 -24.17 22.35 -23.10
N ARG A 72 -24.28 23.17 -22.05
CA ARG A 72 -24.84 22.77 -20.75
C ARG A 72 -24.23 21.47 -20.21
N LYS A 73 -22.92 21.23 -20.45
CA LYS A 73 -22.20 19.99 -20.10
C LYS A 73 -22.48 19.47 -18.68
N LEU A 74 -22.62 20.36 -17.70
CA LEU A 74 -22.94 20.00 -16.32
C LEU A 74 -24.29 19.27 -16.19
N VAL A 75 -25.33 19.76 -16.87
CA VAL A 75 -26.68 19.16 -16.80
C VAL A 75 -26.71 17.89 -17.65
N VAL A 76 -26.08 17.91 -18.83
CA VAL A 76 -25.96 16.72 -19.70
C VAL A 76 -25.28 15.57 -18.95
N SER A 77 -24.10 15.80 -18.37
CA SER A 77 -23.37 14.80 -17.56
C SER A 77 -24.23 14.25 -16.43
N LYS A 78 -24.91 15.13 -15.66
CA LYS A 78 -25.82 14.69 -14.58
C LYS A 78 -26.93 13.77 -15.07
N ARG A 79 -27.58 14.09 -16.20
CA ARG A 79 -28.63 13.25 -16.77
C ARG A 79 -28.08 11.91 -17.27
N LEU A 80 -26.94 11.91 -17.95
CA LEU A 80 -26.30 10.67 -18.39
C LEU A 80 -25.89 9.78 -17.20
N ALA A 81 -25.37 10.36 -16.12
CA ALA A 81 -25.06 9.63 -14.90
C ALA A 81 -26.31 9.00 -14.26
N GLN A 82 -27.45 9.71 -14.25
CA GLN A 82 -28.74 9.16 -13.80
C GLN A 82 -29.20 7.98 -14.67
N CYS A 83 -28.97 8.05 -15.97
CA CYS A 83 -29.28 6.96 -16.90
C CYS A 83 -28.39 5.72 -16.71
N LEU A 84 -27.28 5.81 -15.97
CA LEU A 84 -26.43 4.68 -15.57
C LEU A 84 -26.81 4.09 -14.20
N ASN A 85 -27.97 4.44 -13.64
CA ASN A 85 -28.45 3.81 -12.41
C ASN A 85 -28.60 2.28 -12.62
N PRO A 86 -28.02 1.42 -11.76
CA PRO A 86 -28.14 -0.04 -11.87
C PRO A 86 -29.58 -0.58 -11.87
N ALA A 87 -30.55 0.18 -11.35
CA ALA A 87 -31.97 -0.19 -11.37
C ALA A 87 -32.62 -0.08 -12.76
N LEU A 88 -31.96 0.57 -13.73
CA LEU A 88 -32.48 0.74 -15.09
C LEU A 88 -32.09 -0.45 -15.99
N PRO A 89 -32.89 -0.75 -17.04
CA PRO A 89 -32.59 -1.84 -17.97
C PRO A 89 -31.30 -1.62 -18.77
N ALA A 90 -30.65 -2.73 -19.15
CA ALA A 90 -29.41 -2.72 -19.95
C ALA A 90 -29.52 -1.93 -21.26
N GLY A 91 -30.69 -1.91 -21.90
CA GLY A 91 -30.92 -1.12 -23.12
C GLY A 91 -30.79 0.39 -22.90
N VAL A 92 -31.19 0.88 -21.72
CA VAL A 92 -30.98 2.29 -21.32
C VAL A 92 -29.49 2.57 -21.16
N HIS A 93 -28.77 1.66 -20.50
CA HIS A 93 -27.32 1.80 -20.30
C HIS A 93 -26.57 1.80 -21.63
N GLN A 94 -26.85 0.85 -22.53
CA GLN A 94 -26.23 0.80 -23.86
C GLN A 94 -26.44 2.10 -24.64
N LYS A 95 -27.68 2.62 -24.66
CA LYS A 95 -27.97 3.89 -25.32
C LYS A 95 -27.26 5.07 -24.65
N THR A 96 -27.10 5.03 -23.34
CA THR A 96 -26.36 6.06 -22.58
C THR A 96 -24.88 6.05 -22.95
N LEU A 97 -24.25 4.87 -23.06
CA LEU A 97 -22.86 4.72 -23.47
C LEU A 97 -22.62 5.18 -24.91
N GLU A 98 -23.59 4.97 -25.81
CA GLU A 98 -23.55 5.53 -27.17
C GLU A 98 -23.50 7.07 -27.14
N VAL A 99 -24.33 7.71 -26.30
CA VAL A 99 -24.31 9.18 -26.14
C VAL A 99 -22.95 9.65 -25.58
N TYR A 100 -22.39 8.95 -24.60
CA TYR A 100 -21.03 9.24 -24.12
C TYR A 100 -19.99 9.14 -25.24
N SER A 101 -20.04 8.10 -26.07
CA SER A 101 -19.12 7.93 -27.21
C SER A 101 -19.20 9.10 -28.18
N LEU A 102 -20.40 9.53 -28.56
CA LEU A 102 -20.59 10.68 -29.46
C LEU A 102 -20.05 11.98 -28.84
N ILE A 103 -20.26 12.18 -27.54
CA ILE A 103 -19.73 13.34 -26.82
C ILE A 103 -18.20 13.32 -26.80
N PHE A 104 -17.58 12.18 -26.51
CA PHE A 104 -16.12 12.05 -26.44
C PHE A 104 -15.46 12.19 -27.81
N GLU A 105 -16.10 11.68 -28.87
CA GLU A 105 -15.67 11.90 -30.26
C GLU A 105 -15.70 13.37 -30.65
N ALA A 106 -16.80 14.09 -30.34
CA ALA A 106 -16.92 15.51 -30.65
C ALA A 106 -15.96 16.38 -29.81
N ALA A 107 -15.82 16.09 -28.52
CA ALA A 107 -14.94 16.82 -27.60
C ALA A 107 -13.46 16.71 -28.00
N GLY A 108 -13.05 15.55 -28.51
CA GLY A 108 -11.64 15.23 -28.76
C GLY A 108 -10.83 15.13 -27.46
N SER A 109 -9.57 14.70 -27.59
CA SER A 109 -8.69 14.46 -26.43
C SER A 109 -8.42 15.72 -25.61
N ALA A 110 -8.40 16.89 -26.26
CA ALA A 110 -8.13 18.17 -25.62
C ALA A 110 -9.22 18.59 -24.64
N GLN A 111 -10.46 18.71 -25.12
CA GLN A 111 -11.57 19.12 -24.26
C GLN A 111 -11.94 18.02 -23.27
N LEU A 112 -11.86 16.75 -23.68
CA LEU A 112 -12.19 15.62 -22.80
C LEU A 112 -11.31 15.61 -21.54
N ALA A 113 -10.01 15.84 -21.68
CA ALA A 113 -9.08 15.86 -20.54
C ALA A 113 -9.39 16.97 -19.53
N GLU A 114 -9.85 18.15 -19.99
CA GLU A 114 -10.27 19.24 -19.09
C GLU A 114 -11.55 18.89 -18.34
N ASP A 115 -12.49 18.22 -19.02
CA ASP A 115 -13.79 17.86 -18.48
C ASP A 115 -13.85 16.45 -17.88
N LEU A 116 -12.71 15.79 -17.73
CA LEU A 116 -12.62 14.40 -17.26
C LEU A 116 -13.41 14.16 -15.98
N PRO A 117 -13.20 14.90 -14.87
CA PRO A 117 -13.94 14.66 -13.63
C PRO A 117 -15.46 14.73 -13.81
N LEU A 118 -15.94 15.60 -14.70
CA LEU A 118 -17.36 15.77 -14.98
C LEU A 118 -17.96 14.56 -15.67
N TRP A 119 -17.27 14.01 -16.68
CA TRP A 119 -17.78 12.86 -17.44
C TRP A 119 -17.55 11.52 -16.72
N SER A 120 -16.52 11.45 -15.87
CA SER A 120 -16.20 10.25 -15.10
C SER A 120 -17.17 9.97 -13.96
N TYR A 121 -17.85 11.00 -13.43
CA TYR A 121 -18.72 10.89 -12.24
C TYR A 121 -19.75 9.77 -12.34
N GLY A 122 -20.39 9.58 -13.50
CA GLY A 122 -21.35 8.50 -13.72
C GLY A 122 -20.72 7.18 -14.15
N LEU A 123 -19.63 7.23 -14.93
CA LEU A 123 -19.02 6.04 -15.55
C LEU A 123 -18.25 5.19 -14.54
N PHE A 124 -17.43 5.81 -13.70
CA PHE A 124 -16.54 5.09 -12.79
C PHE A 124 -17.27 4.16 -11.81
N PRO A 125 -18.34 4.59 -11.10
CA PRO A 125 -19.07 3.69 -10.20
C PRO A 125 -19.96 2.67 -10.93
N PHE A 126 -20.16 2.81 -12.25
CA PHE A 126 -21.12 1.99 -12.99
C PHE A 126 -20.57 0.60 -13.35
N LEU A 127 -19.29 0.47 -13.70
CA LEU A 127 -18.75 -0.77 -14.28
C LEU A 127 -19.00 -2.01 -13.40
N GLN A 128 -18.83 -1.90 -12.08
CA GLN A 128 -19.03 -3.01 -11.14
C GLN A 128 -20.48 -3.52 -11.16
N ASN A 129 -21.44 -2.62 -11.35
CA ASN A 129 -22.88 -2.89 -11.30
C ASN A 129 -23.51 -3.11 -12.68
N ALA A 130 -22.75 -2.92 -13.76
CA ALA A 130 -23.24 -3.07 -15.12
C ALA A 130 -23.54 -4.54 -15.45
N ALA A 131 -24.61 -4.77 -16.21
CA ALA A 131 -24.93 -6.09 -16.75
C ALA A 131 -23.79 -6.61 -17.65
N MET A 132 -23.62 -7.93 -17.73
CA MET A 132 -22.53 -8.55 -18.51
C MET A 132 -22.52 -8.11 -19.99
N SER A 133 -23.71 -7.93 -20.58
CA SER A 133 -23.86 -7.43 -21.96
C SER A 133 -23.48 -5.94 -22.14
N VAL A 134 -23.32 -5.18 -21.05
CA VAL A 134 -23.03 -3.74 -21.05
C VAL A 134 -21.56 -3.46 -20.71
N LYS A 135 -20.94 -4.29 -19.85
CA LYS A 135 -19.53 -4.15 -19.44
C LYS A 135 -18.56 -3.96 -20.62
N PRO A 136 -18.65 -4.71 -21.74
CA PRO A 136 -17.77 -4.49 -22.90
C PRO A 136 -17.81 -3.07 -23.44
N GLY A 137 -18.98 -2.43 -23.45
CA GLY A 137 -19.17 -1.06 -23.92
C GLY A 137 -18.55 -0.03 -22.97
N VAL A 138 -18.63 -0.26 -21.65
CA VAL A 138 -17.98 0.61 -20.66
C VAL A 138 -16.45 0.51 -20.79
N LEU A 139 -15.91 -0.70 -20.88
CA LEU A 139 -14.48 -0.93 -21.08
C LEU A 139 -13.99 -0.30 -22.38
N GLN A 140 -14.77 -0.41 -23.46
CA GLN A 140 -14.45 0.22 -24.74
C GLN A 140 -14.38 1.76 -24.62
N LEU A 141 -15.23 2.40 -23.83
CA LEU A 141 -15.11 3.85 -23.58
C LEU A 141 -13.80 4.19 -22.88
N TYR A 142 -13.39 3.40 -21.88
CA TYR A 142 -12.12 3.62 -21.18
C TYR A 142 -10.93 3.42 -22.12
N GLU A 143 -10.89 2.31 -22.84
CA GLU A 143 -9.81 1.98 -23.77
C GLU A 143 -9.68 2.99 -24.91
N ARG A 144 -10.80 3.47 -25.46
CA ARG A 144 -10.80 4.36 -26.61
C ARG A 144 -10.57 5.83 -26.24
N PHE A 145 -11.06 6.28 -25.10
CA PHE A 145 -11.09 7.71 -24.77
C PHE A 145 -10.33 8.10 -23.52
N TYR A 146 -10.15 7.20 -22.54
CA TYR A 146 -9.43 7.52 -21.30
C TYR A 146 -7.95 7.14 -21.38
N ILE A 147 -7.64 5.89 -21.71
CA ILE A 147 -6.27 5.37 -21.76
C ILE A 147 -5.38 6.21 -22.69
N PRO A 148 -5.82 6.60 -23.91
CA PRO A 148 -4.98 7.37 -24.84
C PRO A 148 -4.66 8.81 -24.37
N LEU A 149 -5.31 9.32 -23.32
CA LEU A 149 -5.00 10.64 -22.75
C LEU A 149 -3.62 10.69 -22.07
N GLY A 150 -3.05 9.53 -21.73
CA GLY A 150 -1.73 9.42 -21.12
C GLY A 150 -1.58 10.32 -19.89
N LEU A 151 -0.55 11.16 -19.86
CA LEU A 151 -0.28 12.08 -18.75
C LEU A 151 -1.46 12.99 -18.36
N ARG A 152 -2.36 13.30 -19.29
CA ARG A 152 -3.53 14.16 -19.03
C ARG A 152 -4.62 13.47 -18.22
N LEU A 153 -4.55 12.14 -18.06
CA LEU A 153 -5.46 11.35 -17.24
C LEU A 153 -5.17 11.45 -15.74
N LYS A 154 -3.99 11.92 -15.33
CA LYS A 154 -3.55 11.96 -13.92
C LYS A 154 -4.58 12.49 -12.91
N PRO A 155 -5.37 13.55 -13.20
CA PRO A 155 -6.39 14.05 -12.28
C PRO A 155 -7.50 13.04 -11.93
N SER A 156 -7.82 12.13 -12.86
CA SER A 156 -8.88 11.12 -12.69
C SER A 156 -8.36 9.68 -12.61
N LEU A 157 -7.04 9.47 -12.68
CA LEU A 157 -6.42 8.14 -12.75
C LEU A 157 -6.84 7.24 -11.58
N LYS A 158 -6.77 7.72 -10.34
CA LYS A 158 -7.17 6.92 -9.17
C LYS A 158 -8.63 6.47 -9.26
N GLY A 159 -9.52 7.35 -9.74
CA GLY A 159 -10.93 7.01 -9.94
C GLY A 159 -11.12 5.91 -10.99
N LEU A 160 -10.37 5.99 -12.10
CA LEU A 160 -10.42 4.97 -13.15
C LEU A 160 -9.86 3.63 -12.67
N ILE A 161 -8.75 3.64 -11.91
CA ILE A 161 -8.21 2.44 -11.27
C ILE A 161 -9.27 1.80 -10.37
N LEU A 162 -9.91 2.57 -9.49
CA LEU A 162 -10.97 2.07 -8.61
C LEU A 162 -12.17 1.51 -9.38
N ALA A 163 -12.52 2.07 -10.53
CA ALA A 163 -13.59 1.56 -11.39
C ALA A 163 -13.26 0.18 -11.98
N LEU A 164 -11.97 -0.06 -12.31
CA LEU A 164 -11.49 -1.26 -12.97
C LEU A 164 -11.22 -2.41 -11.98
N LEU A 165 -10.70 -2.11 -10.79
CA LEU A 165 -10.28 -3.09 -9.79
C LEU A 165 -11.31 -4.19 -9.45
N PRO A 166 -12.63 -3.93 -9.32
CA PRO A 166 -13.60 -4.97 -9.01
C PRO A 166 -13.59 -6.15 -10.00
N SER A 167 -13.20 -5.92 -11.26
CA SER A 167 -13.09 -6.99 -12.27
C SER A 167 -11.88 -7.91 -12.08
N LEU A 168 -11.01 -7.61 -11.11
CA LEU A 168 -9.81 -8.39 -10.77
C LEU A 168 -9.92 -9.13 -9.43
N GLU A 169 -11.10 -9.17 -8.82
CA GLU A 169 -11.29 -9.90 -7.55
C GLU A 169 -11.15 -11.42 -7.71
N GLU A 170 -11.66 -11.95 -8.82
CA GLU A 170 -11.68 -13.39 -9.14
C GLU A 170 -11.05 -13.63 -10.51
N GLU A 171 -10.12 -14.60 -10.59
CA GLU A 171 -9.45 -14.98 -11.85
C GLU A 171 -10.42 -15.53 -12.90
N GLY A 172 -11.57 -16.08 -12.47
CA GLY A 172 -12.60 -16.59 -13.36
C GLY A 172 -13.49 -15.53 -14.01
N ASN A 173 -13.26 -14.24 -13.73
CA ASN A 173 -14.05 -13.16 -14.31
C ASN A 173 -13.80 -13.04 -15.83
N GLU A 174 -14.86 -13.02 -16.63
CA GLU A 174 -14.81 -12.93 -18.09
C GLU A 174 -13.95 -11.75 -18.61
N PHE A 175 -13.88 -10.66 -17.84
CA PHE A 175 -13.15 -9.45 -18.21
C PHE A 175 -11.79 -9.31 -17.52
N PHE A 176 -11.33 -10.34 -16.78
CA PHE A 176 -10.11 -10.29 -15.97
C PHE A 176 -8.90 -9.86 -16.81
N ASP A 177 -8.57 -10.61 -17.86
CA ASP A 177 -7.38 -10.35 -18.69
C ASP A 177 -7.46 -9.02 -19.44
N ARG A 178 -8.66 -8.64 -19.89
CA ARG A 178 -8.88 -7.36 -20.58
C ARG A 178 -8.62 -6.18 -19.63
N VAL A 179 -9.13 -6.26 -18.40
CA VAL A 179 -8.91 -5.22 -17.39
C VAL A 179 -7.47 -5.21 -16.90
N LEU A 180 -6.84 -6.38 -16.74
CA LEU A 180 -5.43 -6.49 -16.42
C LEU A 180 -4.56 -5.77 -17.45
N GLY A 181 -4.80 -6.04 -18.74
CA GLY A 181 -4.13 -5.36 -19.85
C GLY A 181 -4.42 -3.85 -19.91
N ALA A 182 -5.64 -3.42 -19.57
CA ALA A 182 -5.99 -2.00 -19.50
C ALA A 182 -5.20 -1.27 -18.40
N LEU A 183 -5.04 -1.88 -17.22
CA LEU A 183 -4.21 -1.32 -16.15
C LEU A 183 -2.72 -1.26 -16.55
N ASP A 184 -2.22 -2.24 -17.30
CA ASP A 184 -0.84 -2.21 -17.83
C ASP A 184 -0.63 -1.04 -18.80
N GLN A 185 -1.60 -0.79 -19.69
CA GLN A 185 -1.58 0.36 -20.59
C GLN A 185 -1.66 1.68 -19.81
N LEU A 186 -2.46 1.74 -18.76
CA LEU A 186 -2.53 2.91 -17.88
C LEU A 186 -1.19 3.18 -17.20
N ALA A 187 -0.56 2.15 -16.64
CA ALA A 187 0.75 2.26 -15.99
C ALA A 187 1.81 2.84 -16.94
N ASN A 188 1.82 2.38 -18.19
CA ASN A 188 2.73 2.88 -19.23
C ASN A 188 2.38 4.29 -19.72
N GLY A 189 1.09 4.60 -19.89
CA GLY A 189 0.63 5.87 -20.44
C GLY A 189 0.73 7.07 -19.48
N VAL A 190 0.53 6.85 -18.19
CA VAL A 190 0.58 7.93 -17.17
C VAL A 190 1.94 8.06 -16.47
N GLY A 191 2.82 7.09 -16.70
CA GLY A 191 4.07 6.89 -15.98
C GLY A 191 3.90 6.01 -14.74
N GLN A 192 4.72 4.97 -14.65
CA GLN A 192 4.59 3.91 -13.65
C GLN A 192 4.68 4.42 -12.20
N GLY A 193 5.54 5.41 -11.91
CA GLY A 193 5.68 5.97 -10.55
C GLY A 193 4.40 6.61 -10.01
N TYR A 194 3.66 7.34 -10.86
CA TYR A 194 2.36 7.93 -10.47
C TYR A 194 1.26 6.87 -10.42
N PHE A 195 1.31 5.87 -11.31
CA PHE A 195 0.39 4.73 -11.27
C PHE A 195 0.49 3.95 -9.95
N TYR A 196 1.70 3.55 -9.54
CA TYR A 196 1.90 2.84 -8.27
C TYR A 196 1.54 3.72 -7.07
N HIS A 197 1.84 5.02 -7.11
CA HIS A 197 1.35 5.97 -6.10
C HIS A 197 -0.19 5.90 -5.94
N CYS A 198 -0.94 5.87 -7.03
CA CYS A 198 -2.40 5.69 -6.98
C CYS A 198 -2.79 4.32 -6.42
N MET A 199 -2.09 3.24 -6.78
CA MET A 199 -2.34 1.89 -6.24
C MET A 199 -2.11 1.83 -4.72
N TRP A 200 -1.06 2.47 -4.21
CA TRP A 200 -0.81 2.59 -2.77
C TRP A 200 -1.91 3.36 -2.06
N LEU A 201 -2.41 4.44 -2.66
CA LEU A 201 -3.58 5.16 -2.15
C LEU A 201 -4.85 4.29 -2.17
N CYS A 202 -5.05 3.43 -3.17
CA CYS A 202 -6.18 2.49 -3.20
C CYS A 202 -6.13 1.53 -2.01
N LEU A 203 -4.96 0.94 -1.72
CA LEU A 203 -4.78 0.07 -0.55
C LEU A 203 -5.13 0.78 0.77
N ILE A 204 -4.74 2.04 0.93
CA ILE A 204 -5.03 2.80 2.15
C ILE A 204 -6.52 3.18 2.25
N THR A 205 -7.10 3.67 1.16
CA THR A 205 -8.41 4.36 1.20
C THR A 205 -9.61 3.47 0.95
N VAL A 206 -9.44 2.30 0.33
CA VAL A 206 -10.57 1.45 -0.10
C VAL A 206 -10.37 -0.01 0.34
N PRO A 207 -10.71 -0.37 1.59
CA PRO A 207 -10.42 -1.70 2.13
C PRO A 207 -11.03 -2.87 1.35
N HIS A 208 -12.26 -2.73 0.85
CA HIS A 208 -12.94 -3.81 0.11
C HIS A 208 -12.27 -4.16 -1.23
N LEU A 209 -11.52 -3.22 -1.84
CA LEU A 209 -10.78 -3.45 -3.09
C LEU A 209 -9.29 -3.81 -2.87
N ARG A 210 -8.84 -3.96 -1.63
CA ARG A 210 -7.44 -4.32 -1.34
C ARG A 210 -7.05 -5.64 -1.99
N HIS A 211 -7.93 -6.63 -1.97
CA HIS A 211 -7.66 -7.94 -2.56
C HIS A 211 -7.34 -7.83 -4.06
N ALA A 212 -8.21 -7.18 -4.83
CA ALA A 212 -8.00 -6.94 -6.26
C ALA A 212 -6.73 -6.10 -6.53
N THR A 213 -6.48 -5.08 -5.69
CA THR A 213 -5.30 -4.22 -5.83
C THR A 213 -4.01 -5.02 -5.63
N VAL A 214 -3.94 -5.81 -4.56
CA VAL A 214 -2.81 -6.70 -4.27
C VAL A 214 -2.65 -7.77 -5.35
N ASN A 215 -3.75 -8.34 -5.83
CA ASN A 215 -3.76 -9.33 -6.92
C ASN A 215 -3.06 -8.77 -8.18
N TYR A 216 -3.38 -7.53 -8.57
CA TYR A 216 -2.67 -6.85 -9.66
C TYR A 216 -1.18 -6.66 -9.35
N LEU A 217 -0.84 -6.13 -8.17
CA LEU A 217 0.54 -5.81 -7.81
C LEU A 217 1.45 -7.04 -7.80
N VAL A 218 0.99 -8.16 -7.23
CA VAL A 218 1.75 -9.43 -7.22
C VAL A 218 2.04 -9.93 -8.64
N ARG A 219 1.14 -9.70 -9.61
CA ARG A 219 1.30 -10.17 -10.99
C ARG A 219 2.17 -9.27 -11.86
N ARG A 220 2.08 -7.96 -11.65
CA ARG A 220 2.57 -6.95 -12.60
C ARG A 220 3.68 -6.07 -12.07
N MET A 221 3.90 -6.03 -10.76
CA MET A 221 5.01 -5.25 -10.21
C MET A 221 6.34 -5.84 -10.67
N PRO A 222 7.30 -5.02 -11.12
CA PRO A 222 8.65 -5.50 -11.40
C PRO A 222 9.29 -6.08 -10.12
N GLN A 223 10.08 -7.13 -10.25
CA GLN A 223 10.87 -7.64 -9.13
C GLN A 223 12.08 -6.75 -8.89
N VAL A 224 12.32 -6.36 -7.64
CA VAL A 224 13.53 -5.64 -7.26
C VAL A 224 14.65 -6.67 -7.04
N SER A 225 15.54 -6.85 -8.01
CA SER A 225 16.79 -7.59 -7.82
C SER A 225 17.93 -6.63 -7.51
N THR A 226 18.47 -6.71 -6.28
CA THR A 226 19.81 -6.17 -6.02
C THR A 226 20.84 -7.06 -6.71
N ALA A 227 21.82 -6.43 -7.36
CA ALA A 227 22.93 -7.09 -8.04
C ALA A 227 23.57 -8.18 -7.16
N GLU A 228 23.38 -9.45 -7.53
CA GLU A 228 24.35 -10.49 -7.22
C GLU A 228 25.57 -10.21 -8.11
N GLY A 229 26.67 -9.72 -7.52
CA GLY A 229 27.92 -9.50 -8.26
C GLY A 229 28.74 -8.27 -7.90
N LEU A 230 28.78 -7.84 -6.63
CA LEU A 230 29.88 -7.00 -6.14
C LEU A 230 30.44 -7.65 -4.89
N ASP A 231 31.65 -8.19 -5.06
CA ASP A 231 32.44 -8.91 -4.08
C ASP A 231 32.62 -8.14 -2.76
N ASP A 232 32.82 -8.91 -1.69
CA ASP A 232 33.20 -8.51 -0.33
C ASP A 232 34.53 -7.74 -0.29
N SER A 233 34.57 -6.51 -0.83
CA SER A 233 35.70 -5.57 -0.68
C SER A 233 35.33 -4.20 -1.26
N GLY A 234 34.48 -3.44 -0.58
CA GLY A 234 34.29 -2.03 -0.94
C GLY A 234 32.94 -1.47 -0.52
N GLY A 235 32.91 -0.80 0.62
CA GLY A 235 31.71 -0.13 1.11
C GLY A 235 31.16 0.87 0.10
N VAL A 236 29.91 0.67 -0.33
CA VAL A 236 29.21 1.64 -1.17
C VAL A 236 28.53 2.68 -0.27
N ARG A 237 29.25 3.76 0.01
CA ARG A 237 28.65 5.07 0.30
C ARG A 237 27.99 5.58 -0.99
N GLY A 238 26.75 5.18 -1.24
CA GLY A 238 26.07 5.54 -2.49
C GLY A 238 24.56 5.35 -2.44
N LEU A 239 23.92 5.79 -1.36
CA LEU A 239 22.46 5.78 -1.23
C LEU A 239 21.96 6.99 -0.41
N GLN A 240 22.63 8.14 -0.55
CA GLN A 240 22.26 9.38 0.12
C GLN A 240 21.50 10.37 -0.75
N ASP A 241 21.46 10.21 -2.08
CA ASP A 241 20.76 11.17 -2.94
C ASP A 241 19.68 10.49 -3.80
N ILE A 242 18.51 10.28 -3.21
CA ILE A 242 17.27 10.12 -3.99
C ILE A 242 16.78 11.51 -4.49
N ARG A 243 17.31 12.61 -3.92
CA ARG A 243 17.04 13.98 -4.38
C ARG A 243 17.62 14.28 -5.76
N SER A 244 18.70 13.62 -6.18
CA SER A 244 19.32 13.85 -7.49
C SER A 244 18.54 13.25 -8.66
N LEU A 245 17.66 12.27 -8.44
CA LEU A 245 16.73 11.76 -9.45
C LEU A 245 15.63 12.77 -9.79
N SER A 246 15.19 13.58 -8.82
CA SER A 246 14.23 14.67 -9.07
C SER A 246 14.81 15.82 -9.91
N LEU A 247 16.14 15.94 -9.95
CA LEU A 247 16.85 16.90 -10.81
C LEU A 247 17.03 16.37 -12.23
N LEU A 248 17.11 15.04 -12.41
CA LEU A 248 17.21 14.39 -13.72
C LEU A 248 15.91 14.53 -14.54
N GLU A 249 14.75 14.57 -13.87
CA GLU A 249 13.44 14.75 -14.52
C GLU A 249 13.14 16.21 -14.93
N ARG A 250 13.97 17.19 -14.53
CA ARG A 250 13.75 18.63 -14.82
C ARG A 250 14.49 19.15 -16.06
N GLY A 251 15.08 18.28 -16.89
CA GLY A 251 15.55 18.68 -18.23
C GLY A 251 16.75 19.63 -18.26
N MET A 252 17.60 19.66 -17.22
CA MET A 252 18.85 20.44 -17.25
C MET A 252 20.05 19.58 -17.68
N LEU A 253 20.08 19.18 -18.95
CA LEU A 253 21.30 18.68 -19.60
C LEU A 253 22.04 19.88 -20.18
N GLY A 254 22.96 20.48 -19.42
CA GLY A 254 23.78 21.57 -19.94
C GLY A 254 25.00 22.00 -19.12
N SER A 255 24.98 21.88 -17.79
CA SER A 255 25.99 22.61 -16.99
C SER A 255 26.56 21.90 -15.76
N CYS A 256 26.31 20.61 -15.55
CA CYS A 256 26.90 19.89 -14.42
C CYS A 256 28.31 19.36 -14.78
N PRO A 257 29.41 19.87 -14.17
CA PRO A 257 30.77 19.42 -14.48
C PRO A 257 31.09 18.00 -13.94
N PHE A 258 30.14 17.37 -13.24
CA PHE A 258 30.33 16.11 -12.53
C PHE A 258 30.06 14.84 -13.39
N ILE A 259 29.49 15.00 -14.59
CA ILE A 259 29.06 13.86 -15.44
C ILE A 259 30.24 13.16 -16.16
N ARG A 260 31.46 13.72 -16.10
CA ARG A 260 32.63 13.16 -16.80
C ARG A 260 33.30 11.97 -16.10
N PHE A 261 32.86 11.61 -14.89
CA PHE A 261 33.47 10.56 -14.06
C PHE A 261 32.53 9.38 -13.72
N LEU A 262 31.37 9.27 -14.37
CA LEU A 262 30.53 8.08 -14.20
C LEU A 262 31.05 6.93 -15.06
N PRO A 263 31.35 5.75 -14.48
CA PRO A 263 31.63 4.56 -15.27
C PRO A 263 30.40 4.19 -16.11
N SER A 264 30.66 3.67 -17.31
CA SER A 264 29.72 3.24 -18.37
C SER A 264 28.23 3.22 -18.01
N PHE A 265 27.44 3.96 -18.79
CA PHE A 265 25.98 4.14 -18.71
C PHE A 265 25.12 2.86 -18.80
N SER A 266 25.70 1.66 -18.80
CA SER A 266 25.01 0.38 -18.95
C SER A 266 24.39 -0.17 -17.65
N ALA A 267 24.61 0.44 -16.48
CA ALA A 267 24.06 0.00 -15.19
C ALA A 267 22.76 0.72 -14.75
N LEU A 268 22.21 1.60 -15.59
CA LEU A 268 21.03 2.44 -15.32
C LEU A 268 19.61 1.81 -15.40
N PRO A 269 19.39 0.50 -15.69
CA PRO A 269 18.06 -0.10 -15.54
C PRO A 269 17.60 -0.20 -14.07
N ARG A 270 18.53 -0.37 -13.11
CA ARG A 270 18.21 -0.91 -11.77
C ARG A 270 17.67 0.10 -10.74
N LEU A 271 18.05 1.38 -10.83
CA LEU A 271 17.55 2.43 -9.91
C LEU A 271 16.23 3.05 -10.37
N LYS A 272 15.96 3.06 -11.67
CA LYS A 272 14.71 3.57 -12.22
C LYS A 272 13.54 2.71 -11.76
N ASP A 273 13.70 1.39 -11.80
CA ASP A 273 12.68 0.43 -11.37
C ASP A 273 12.33 0.59 -9.88
N VAL A 274 13.34 0.81 -9.03
CA VAL A 274 13.12 1.06 -7.59
C VAL A 274 12.39 2.38 -7.34
N ALA A 275 12.84 3.48 -7.95
CA ALA A 275 12.18 4.79 -7.81
C ALA A 275 10.74 4.75 -8.33
N VAL A 276 10.50 3.98 -9.40
CA VAL A 276 9.17 3.74 -9.95
C VAL A 276 8.27 2.97 -8.97
N ILE A 277 8.77 1.89 -8.36
CA ILE A 277 7.98 1.04 -7.45
C ILE A 277 7.65 1.76 -6.13
N LEU A 278 8.63 2.47 -5.55
CA LEU A 278 8.44 3.25 -4.33
C LEU A 278 7.38 4.35 -4.52
N GLY A 279 7.11 4.74 -5.76
CA GLY A 279 6.45 6.00 -6.06
C GLY A 279 7.26 7.17 -5.53
N ASN A 280 6.66 8.36 -5.53
CA ASN A 280 7.34 9.56 -5.05
C ASN A 280 7.53 9.60 -3.51
N ASP A 281 7.04 8.59 -2.76
CA ASP A 281 6.98 8.64 -1.28
C ASP A 281 7.06 7.25 -0.60
N THR A 282 8.18 6.98 0.07
CA THR A 282 8.42 5.74 0.86
C THR A 282 7.50 5.61 2.07
N ASN A 283 7.04 6.73 2.64
CA ASN A 283 6.10 6.73 3.77
C ASN A 283 4.72 6.24 3.31
N LEU A 284 4.27 6.65 2.12
CA LEU A 284 3.03 6.19 1.55
C LEU A 284 3.04 4.67 1.35
N LEU A 285 4.11 4.13 0.77
CA LEU A 285 4.28 2.70 0.57
C LEU A 285 4.25 1.93 1.90
N ALA A 286 5.04 2.37 2.89
CA ALA A 286 5.09 1.72 4.20
C ALA A 286 3.71 1.71 4.88
N ARG A 287 2.96 2.81 4.80
CA ARG A 287 1.58 2.90 5.32
C ARG A 287 0.63 1.98 4.56
N ALA A 288 0.73 1.91 3.24
CA ALA A 288 -0.11 1.04 2.40
C ALA A 288 0.11 -0.44 2.73
N LEU A 289 1.36 -0.88 2.83
CA LEU A 289 1.71 -2.25 3.24
C LEU A 289 1.22 -2.54 4.67
N SER A 290 1.51 -1.65 5.63
CA SER A 290 1.12 -1.82 7.03
C SER A 290 -0.40 -1.98 7.19
N CYS A 291 -1.20 -1.10 6.58
CA CYS A 291 -2.67 -1.17 6.69
C CYS A 291 -3.28 -2.38 5.98
N THR A 292 -2.58 -2.96 5.00
CA THR A 292 -3.00 -4.16 4.25
C THR A 292 -2.58 -5.44 4.97
N LEU A 293 -1.45 -5.42 5.69
CA LEU A 293 -1.04 -6.50 6.60
C LEU A 293 -1.97 -6.62 7.81
N GLU A 294 -2.59 -5.52 8.24
CA GLU A 294 -3.58 -5.48 9.32
C GLU A 294 -5.03 -5.69 8.83
N ASP A 295 -5.23 -6.14 7.59
CA ASP A 295 -6.56 -6.34 7.03
C ASP A 295 -7.35 -7.44 7.76
N LYS A 296 -8.68 -7.27 7.84
CA LYS A 296 -9.58 -8.25 8.44
C LYS A 296 -9.65 -9.54 7.61
N ALA A 297 -9.49 -9.46 6.29
CA ALA A 297 -9.56 -10.59 5.38
C ALA A 297 -8.19 -11.30 5.24
N ALA A 298 -8.16 -12.60 5.53
CA ALA A 298 -6.94 -13.41 5.43
C ALA A 298 -6.38 -13.50 3.99
N LEU A 299 -7.25 -13.45 2.96
CA LEU A 299 -6.82 -13.45 1.55
C LEU A 299 -6.01 -12.20 1.20
N VAL A 300 -6.41 -11.03 1.73
CA VAL A 300 -5.67 -9.77 1.55
C VAL A 300 -4.30 -9.85 2.21
N GLN A 301 -4.25 -10.33 3.46
CA GLN A 301 -3.00 -10.54 4.20
C GLN A 301 -2.07 -11.53 3.49
N ARG A 302 -2.62 -12.63 2.96
CA ARG A 302 -1.87 -13.61 2.17
C ARG A 302 -1.25 -12.97 0.93
N GLY A 303 -2.03 -12.19 0.18
CA GLY A 303 -1.56 -11.51 -1.02
C GLY A 303 -0.46 -10.49 -0.73
N VAL A 304 -0.59 -9.69 0.34
CA VAL A 304 0.45 -8.69 0.67
C VAL A 304 1.72 -9.35 1.22
N LEU A 305 1.61 -10.45 1.97
CA LEU A 305 2.80 -11.22 2.36
C LEU A 305 3.49 -11.83 1.14
N GLU A 306 2.74 -12.30 0.16
CA GLU A 306 3.29 -12.77 -1.12
C GLU A 306 3.98 -11.63 -1.89
N LEU A 307 3.36 -10.44 -1.93
CA LEU A 307 3.96 -9.23 -2.48
C LEU A 307 5.28 -8.88 -1.78
N LEU A 308 5.34 -8.99 -0.45
CA LEU A 308 6.56 -8.74 0.33
C LEU A 308 7.68 -9.74 0.00
N VAL A 309 7.35 -11.04 -0.06
CA VAL A 309 8.31 -12.09 -0.42
C VAL A 309 8.88 -11.86 -1.82
N GLN A 310 8.04 -11.51 -2.80
CA GLN A 310 8.44 -11.44 -4.20
C GLN A 310 9.10 -10.09 -4.58
N HIS A 311 8.58 -8.96 -4.07
CA HIS A 311 8.96 -7.63 -4.54
C HIS A 311 9.66 -6.77 -3.49
N PHE A 312 9.49 -7.08 -2.20
CA PHE A 312 10.12 -6.35 -1.10
C PHE A 312 10.96 -7.23 -0.15
N PRO A 313 11.92 -8.06 -0.65
CA PRO A 313 12.85 -8.75 0.22
C PRO A 313 13.61 -7.80 1.15
N ILE A 314 13.78 -8.19 2.41
CA ILE A 314 14.45 -7.35 3.42
C ILE A 314 15.90 -7.04 3.01
N LYS A 315 16.61 -7.97 2.35
CA LYS A 315 18.00 -7.77 1.84
C LYS A 315 18.17 -6.54 0.98
N ASN A 316 17.12 -6.15 0.26
CA ASN A 316 17.19 -5.05 -0.68
C ASN A 316 17.26 -3.68 0.03
N ASN A 317 17.01 -3.62 1.35
CA ASN A 317 17.03 -2.40 2.15
C ASN A 317 16.23 -1.24 1.52
N LEU A 318 15.09 -1.56 0.88
CA LEU A 318 14.19 -0.60 0.25
C LEU A 318 13.56 0.34 1.28
N PHE A 319 13.27 -0.19 2.46
CA PHE A 319 12.87 0.56 3.63
C PHE A 319 14.06 0.71 4.58
N LYS A 320 14.20 1.88 5.19
CA LYS A 320 15.19 2.13 6.24
C LYS A 320 14.53 2.76 7.46
N GLY A 321 15.04 2.44 8.64
CA GLY A 321 14.57 2.97 9.93
C GLY A 321 13.07 2.74 10.16
N ALA A 322 12.41 3.75 10.71
CA ALA A 322 11.01 3.72 11.16
C ALA A 322 10.00 3.17 10.14
N HIS A 323 10.22 3.35 8.83
CA HIS A 323 9.32 2.82 7.80
C HIS A 323 9.38 1.29 7.72
N MET A 324 10.57 0.70 7.78
CA MET A 324 10.72 -0.75 7.79
C MET A 324 10.14 -1.32 9.07
N GLU A 325 10.38 -0.64 10.19
CA GLU A 325 9.92 -1.06 11.50
C GLU A 325 8.39 -1.05 11.59
N ALA A 326 7.72 -0.07 10.95
CA ALA A 326 6.28 -0.06 10.79
C ALA A 326 5.76 -1.29 10.03
N VAL A 327 6.34 -1.60 8.87
CA VAL A 327 5.93 -2.75 8.05
C VAL A 327 6.15 -4.06 8.79
N VAL A 328 7.31 -4.23 9.43
CA VAL A 328 7.63 -5.44 10.21
C VAL A 328 6.67 -5.60 11.39
N ARG A 329 6.40 -4.53 12.13
CA ARG A 329 5.45 -4.55 13.26
C ARG A 329 4.04 -4.99 12.82
N SER A 330 3.54 -4.45 11.71
CA SER A 330 2.26 -4.88 11.15
C SER A 330 2.31 -6.31 10.61
N ALA A 331 3.43 -6.74 10.02
CA ALA A 331 3.58 -8.09 9.48
C ALA A 331 3.61 -9.17 10.56
N VAL A 332 4.32 -8.94 11.66
CA VAL A 332 4.40 -9.93 12.75
C VAL A 332 3.07 -10.10 13.47
N CYS A 333 2.16 -9.12 13.43
CA CYS A 333 0.80 -9.28 13.97
C CYS A 333 0.01 -10.42 13.31
N VAL A 334 0.38 -10.84 12.10
CA VAL A 334 -0.34 -11.87 11.36
C VAL A 334 -0.31 -13.23 12.06
N VAL A 335 0.74 -13.51 12.86
CA VAL A 335 0.84 -14.78 13.62
C VAL A 335 -0.31 -15.00 14.59
N LEU A 336 -0.93 -13.91 15.06
CA LEU A 336 -2.04 -13.96 16.01
C LEU A 336 -3.30 -14.61 15.41
N ARG A 337 -3.39 -14.72 14.09
CA ARG A 337 -4.51 -15.40 13.40
C ARG A 337 -4.44 -16.91 13.47
N LYS A 338 -3.27 -17.48 13.84
CA LYS A 338 -3.03 -18.92 13.86
C LYS A 338 -3.27 -19.61 12.50
N ASP A 339 -2.96 -18.91 11.40
CA ASP A 339 -3.06 -19.43 10.04
C ASP A 339 -1.66 -19.82 9.51
N MET A 340 -1.46 -21.12 9.25
CA MET A 340 -0.17 -21.63 8.79
C MET A 340 0.22 -21.19 7.37
N SER A 341 -0.74 -20.84 6.52
CA SER A 341 -0.47 -20.29 5.20
C SER A 341 0.12 -18.88 5.28
N LEU A 342 -0.36 -18.09 6.25
CA LEU A 342 0.18 -16.76 6.52
C LEU A 342 1.53 -16.85 7.23
N ASN A 343 1.64 -17.67 8.29
CA ASN A 343 2.86 -17.84 9.06
C ASN A 343 4.02 -18.30 8.16
N ARG A 344 3.79 -19.27 7.25
CA ARG A 344 4.82 -19.71 6.30
C ARG A 344 5.35 -18.58 5.42
N ARG A 345 4.49 -17.68 4.94
CA ARG A 345 4.91 -16.53 4.10
C ARG A 345 5.65 -15.48 4.91
N LEU A 346 5.16 -15.17 6.11
CA LEU A 346 5.84 -14.27 7.03
C LEU A 346 7.26 -14.77 7.35
N TYR A 347 7.40 -16.06 7.70
CA TYR A 347 8.70 -16.65 8.02
C TYR A 347 9.62 -16.69 6.81
N ALA A 348 9.11 -17.03 5.62
CA ALA A 348 9.88 -16.96 4.38
C ALA A 348 10.40 -15.54 4.10
N TRP A 349 9.59 -14.51 4.37
CA TRP A 349 10.01 -13.12 4.22
C TRP A 349 11.06 -12.70 5.26
N LEU A 350 10.85 -13.04 6.54
CA LEU A 350 11.75 -12.72 7.65
C LEU A 350 13.08 -13.50 7.60
N LEU A 351 13.13 -14.68 6.96
CA LEU A 351 14.35 -15.47 6.82
C LEU A 351 15.05 -15.25 5.47
N GLY A 352 14.34 -14.66 4.49
CA GLY A 352 14.85 -14.41 3.13
C GLY A 352 14.83 -15.64 2.21
N ALA A 353 14.65 -16.84 2.74
CA ALA A 353 14.35 -18.07 2.00
C ALA A 353 13.75 -19.12 2.96
N ALA A 354 13.06 -20.13 2.41
CA ALA A 354 12.39 -21.17 3.20
C ALA A 354 13.37 -22.07 4.00
N ASP A 355 14.60 -22.23 3.50
CA ASP A 355 15.58 -23.19 4.04
C ASP A 355 16.62 -22.58 4.99
N VAL A 356 16.54 -21.27 5.25
CA VAL A 356 17.48 -20.57 6.12
C VAL A 356 17.18 -20.90 7.57
N LYS A 357 18.17 -21.46 8.27
CA LYS A 357 18.05 -21.93 9.67
C LYS A 357 18.39 -20.87 10.72
N ALA A 358 18.76 -19.66 10.30
CA ALA A 358 19.16 -18.59 11.22
C ALA A 358 18.70 -17.23 10.72
N LEU A 359 18.13 -16.42 11.61
CA LEU A 359 17.72 -15.06 11.31
C LEU A 359 18.95 -14.18 10.99
N PRO A 360 19.05 -13.58 9.78
CA PRO A 360 20.16 -12.70 9.44
C PRO A 360 20.28 -11.52 10.42
N PRO A 361 21.50 -11.06 10.78
CA PRO A 361 21.70 -10.06 11.82
C PRO A 361 21.01 -8.72 11.51
N THR A 362 21.03 -8.30 10.24
CA THR A 362 20.33 -7.09 9.77
C THR A 362 18.82 -7.20 9.99
N TYR A 363 18.24 -8.37 9.73
CA TYR A 363 16.80 -8.59 9.83
C TYR A 363 16.38 -8.70 11.29
N LYS A 364 17.20 -9.36 12.11
CA LYS A 364 17.07 -9.39 13.57
C LYS A 364 17.05 -7.99 14.14
N ALA A 365 18.01 -7.13 13.77
CA ALA A 365 18.08 -5.76 14.28
C ALA A 365 16.80 -4.96 13.98
N VAL A 366 16.26 -5.09 12.76
CA VAL A 366 14.99 -4.45 12.37
C VAL A 366 13.82 -5.00 13.20
N LEU A 367 13.73 -6.32 13.36
CA LEU A 367 12.65 -6.95 14.12
C LEU A 367 12.71 -6.56 15.61
N VAL A 368 13.90 -6.58 16.21
CA VAL A 368 14.14 -6.11 17.60
C VAL A 368 13.76 -4.65 17.76
N ALA A 369 14.21 -3.76 16.87
CA ALA A 369 13.83 -2.35 16.90
C ALA A 369 12.31 -2.16 16.79
N SER A 370 11.66 -2.87 15.86
CA SER A 370 10.20 -2.82 15.66
C SER A 370 9.42 -3.19 16.93
N MET A 371 9.90 -4.20 17.66
CA MET A 371 9.30 -4.71 18.89
C MET A 371 9.56 -3.77 20.08
N ARG A 372 10.77 -3.19 20.19
CA ARG A 372 11.10 -2.19 21.22
C ARG A 372 10.31 -0.90 21.05
N GLU A 373 10.14 -0.44 19.82
CA GLU A 373 9.32 0.73 19.49
C GLU A 373 7.82 0.49 19.60
N TRP A 374 7.37 -0.74 19.92
CA TRP A 374 5.95 -1.07 20.01
C TRP A 374 5.30 -0.43 21.23
N LYS A 375 4.97 0.86 21.07
CA LYS A 375 4.17 1.63 22.02
C LYS A 375 2.72 1.19 21.91
N ALA A 376 2.32 0.27 22.77
CA ALA A 376 0.91 -0.02 22.97
C ALA A 376 0.22 1.29 23.41
N HIS A 377 -0.70 1.80 22.61
CA HIS A 377 -1.58 2.88 23.06
C HIS A 377 -2.49 2.24 24.11
N ALA A 378 -2.25 2.56 25.38
CA ALA A 378 -2.77 1.87 26.57
C ALA A 378 -4.29 2.02 26.80
N ILE A 379 -5.07 2.26 25.74
CA ILE A 379 -6.53 2.45 25.82
C ILE A 379 -7.24 1.10 25.86
N ASP A 380 -6.70 0.06 25.20
CA ASP A 380 -7.32 -1.28 25.12
C ASP A 380 -6.36 -2.37 25.61
N LEU A 381 -6.89 -3.30 26.40
CA LEU A 381 -6.20 -4.51 26.85
C LEU A 381 -5.75 -5.38 25.68
N SER A 382 -6.56 -5.46 24.62
CA SER A 382 -6.22 -6.23 23.41
C SER A 382 -4.90 -5.73 22.82
N GLU A 383 -4.76 -4.41 22.64
CA GLU A 383 -3.54 -3.78 22.12
C GLU A 383 -2.39 -3.83 23.12
N THR A 384 -2.68 -3.81 24.42
CA THR A 384 -1.65 -3.90 25.47
C THR A 384 -1.01 -5.29 25.54
N THR A 385 -1.80 -6.36 25.36
CA THR A 385 -1.35 -7.76 25.39
C THR A 385 -0.74 -8.24 24.07
N LYS A 386 -1.04 -7.53 22.97
CA LYS A 386 -0.65 -7.89 21.60
C LYS A 386 0.85 -8.17 21.41
N PRO A 387 1.80 -7.34 21.90
CA PRO A 387 3.23 -7.59 21.69
C PRO A 387 3.70 -8.89 22.34
N TYR A 388 3.19 -9.20 23.54
CA TYR A 388 3.52 -10.44 24.26
C TYR A 388 2.96 -11.66 23.54
N LYS A 389 1.72 -11.59 23.06
CA LYS A 389 1.09 -12.67 22.28
C LYS A 389 1.83 -12.91 20.96
N VAL A 390 2.32 -11.86 20.29
CA VAL A 390 3.15 -12.00 19.09
C VAL A 390 4.45 -12.71 19.43
N MET A 391 5.14 -12.33 20.51
CA MET A 391 6.36 -13.03 20.92
C MET A 391 6.10 -14.49 21.25
N ILE A 392 5.05 -14.80 22.02
CA ILE A 392 4.59 -16.17 22.29
C ILE A 392 4.47 -16.97 20.98
N SER A 393 3.77 -16.44 19.98
CA SER A 393 3.59 -17.13 18.69
C SER A 393 4.85 -17.19 17.83
N LEU A 394 5.79 -16.24 17.97
CA LEU A 394 7.08 -16.28 17.26
C LEU A 394 8.03 -17.33 17.86
N LEU A 395 7.89 -17.68 19.14
CA LEU A 395 8.69 -18.73 19.77
C LEU A 395 8.42 -20.13 19.19
N ASP A 396 7.23 -20.36 18.61
CA ASP A 396 6.93 -21.58 17.85
C ASP A 396 7.90 -21.79 16.66
N LYS A 397 8.55 -20.72 16.18
CA LYS A 397 9.61 -20.76 15.18
C LYS A 397 10.93 -20.32 15.81
N ALA A 398 11.63 -21.28 16.44
CA ALA A 398 12.84 -21.03 17.22
C ALA A 398 13.92 -20.20 16.48
N GLU A 399 14.06 -20.37 15.16
CA GLU A 399 15.04 -19.64 14.34
C GLU A 399 14.78 -18.13 14.28
N ILE A 400 13.55 -17.69 14.57
CA ILE A 400 13.14 -16.28 14.63
C ILE A 400 12.91 -15.87 16.09
N GLY A 401 12.13 -16.65 16.85
CA GLY A 401 11.70 -16.29 18.20
C GLY A 401 12.86 -16.19 19.19
N GLN A 402 13.76 -17.17 19.24
CA GLN A 402 14.85 -17.21 20.23
C GLN A 402 15.86 -16.06 20.05
N PRO A 403 16.39 -15.80 18.84
CA PRO A 403 17.33 -14.69 18.64
C PRO A 403 16.75 -13.30 18.96
N VAL A 404 15.44 -13.12 18.77
CA VAL A 404 14.76 -11.87 19.11
C VAL A 404 14.58 -11.78 20.62
N LEU A 405 14.09 -12.86 21.25
CA LEU A 405 13.90 -12.95 22.68
C LEU A 405 15.19 -12.65 23.46
N ASP A 406 16.32 -13.20 23.01
CA ASP A 406 17.65 -12.97 23.59
C ASP A 406 17.99 -11.48 23.76
N GLU A 407 17.50 -10.62 22.86
CA GLU A 407 17.79 -9.18 22.88
C GLU A 407 16.72 -8.34 23.60
N ILE A 408 15.46 -8.80 23.63
CA ILE A 408 14.34 -8.00 24.15
C ILE A 408 13.72 -8.55 25.44
N PHE A 409 14.22 -9.65 26.00
CA PHE A 409 13.65 -10.25 27.21
C PHE A 409 13.52 -9.24 28.35
N VAL A 410 14.59 -8.48 28.61
CA VAL A 410 14.61 -7.45 29.66
C VAL A 410 13.62 -6.33 29.36
N ASP A 411 13.55 -5.89 28.10
CA ASP A 411 12.58 -4.87 27.64
C ASP A 411 11.13 -5.34 27.87
N ILE A 412 10.84 -6.63 27.62
CA ILE A 412 9.52 -7.25 27.84
C ILE A 412 9.14 -7.20 29.31
N ILE A 413 10.04 -7.60 30.22
CA ILE A 413 9.78 -7.60 31.66
C ILE A 413 9.57 -6.18 32.19
N TRP A 414 10.40 -5.22 31.74
CA TRP A 414 10.22 -3.80 32.09
C TRP A 414 8.88 -3.23 31.62
N SER A 415 8.55 -3.49 30.36
CA SER A 415 7.27 -3.08 29.78
C SER A 415 6.09 -3.68 30.56
N LEU A 416 6.21 -4.95 30.97
CA LEU A 416 5.20 -5.62 31.78
C LEU A 416 5.07 -5.00 33.18
N LYS A 417 6.17 -4.75 33.89
CA LYS A 417 6.16 -4.09 35.21
C LYS A 417 5.42 -2.77 35.15
N GLY A 418 5.83 -1.88 34.24
CA GLY A 418 5.20 -0.56 34.10
C GLY A 418 3.71 -0.65 33.77
N LYS A 419 3.31 -1.55 32.87
CA LYS A 419 1.89 -1.74 32.51
C LYS A 419 1.06 -2.36 33.62
N CYS A 420 1.61 -3.28 34.41
CA CYS A 420 0.91 -3.86 35.56
C CYS A 420 0.69 -2.84 36.68
N GLU A 421 1.58 -1.85 36.81
CA GLU A 421 1.44 -0.75 37.77
C GLU A 421 0.44 0.32 37.29
N SER A 422 0.37 0.55 35.98
CA SER A 422 -0.47 1.62 35.39
C SER A 422 -1.86 1.17 34.92
N SER A 423 -2.07 -0.11 34.61
CA SER A 423 -3.30 -0.61 33.97
C SER A 423 -4.26 -1.28 34.97
N PRO A 424 -5.58 -1.04 34.87
CA PRO A 424 -6.56 -1.77 35.67
C PRO A 424 -6.66 -3.27 35.31
N HIS A 425 -6.03 -3.70 34.22
CA HIS A 425 -6.09 -5.08 33.70
C HIS A 425 -4.82 -5.89 34.05
N ALA A 426 -4.17 -5.56 35.17
CA ALA A 426 -2.91 -6.19 35.59
C ALA A 426 -3.01 -7.72 35.69
N ALA A 427 -4.15 -8.27 36.12
CA ALA A 427 -4.34 -9.71 36.26
C ALA A 427 -4.21 -10.46 34.92
N GLU A 428 -4.80 -9.93 33.85
CA GLU A 428 -4.77 -10.55 32.52
C GLU A 428 -3.38 -10.43 31.85
N LEU A 429 -2.66 -9.33 32.15
CA LEU A 429 -1.27 -9.17 31.74
C LEU A 429 -0.37 -10.19 32.42
N ILE A 430 -0.54 -10.41 33.74
CA ILE A 430 0.18 -11.44 34.48
C ILE A 430 -0.17 -12.84 33.97
N GLN A 431 -1.43 -13.11 33.62
CA GLN A 431 -1.79 -14.38 32.99
C GLN A 431 -1.08 -14.58 31.65
N THR A 432 -1.02 -13.55 30.79
CA THR A 432 -0.29 -13.60 29.52
C THR A 432 1.20 -13.80 29.74
N ALA A 433 1.76 -13.16 30.76
CA ALA A 433 3.16 -13.30 31.12
C ALA A 433 3.49 -14.68 31.69
N ASN A 434 2.60 -15.31 32.46
CA ASN A 434 2.77 -16.69 32.91
C ASN A 434 2.81 -17.64 31.71
N MET A 435 1.86 -17.54 30.77
CA MET A 435 1.89 -18.34 29.53
C MET A 435 3.17 -18.12 28.72
N PHE A 436 3.68 -16.89 28.69
CA PHE A 436 4.95 -16.58 28.04
C PHE A 436 6.14 -17.25 28.75
N LEU A 437 6.26 -17.14 30.07
CA LEU A 437 7.36 -17.73 30.84
C LEU A 437 7.34 -19.26 30.80
N GLU A 438 6.15 -19.88 30.78
CA GLU A 438 6.00 -21.34 30.63
C GLU A 438 6.56 -21.88 29.30
N MET A 439 6.70 -21.04 28.28
CA MET A 439 7.29 -21.42 26.99
C MET A 439 8.81 -21.30 26.95
N LEU A 440 9.44 -20.79 28.02
CA LEU A 440 10.88 -20.54 28.06
C LEU A 440 11.59 -21.55 28.95
N ASP A 441 12.82 -21.90 28.56
CA ASP A 441 13.69 -22.72 29.40
C ASP A 441 14.15 -21.94 30.63
N SER A 442 14.13 -22.57 31.80
CA SER A 442 14.55 -21.95 33.07
C SER A 442 15.96 -21.35 32.96
N PHE A 443 16.90 -22.10 32.38
CA PHE A 443 18.26 -21.63 32.15
C PHE A 443 18.31 -20.30 31.37
N MET A 444 17.48 -20.15 30.34
CA MET A 444 17.44 -18.94 29.50
C MET A 444 16.92 -17.73 30.27
N ILE A 445 15.83 -17.90 31.03
CA ILE A 445 15.28 -16.85 31.91
C ILE A 445 16.37 -16.37 32.88
N TRP A 446 17.00 -17.31 33.59
CA TRP A 446 17.96 -17.00 34.63
C TRP A 446 19.27 -16.44 34.09
N LYS A 447 19.75 -16.90 32.94
CA LYS A 447 20.89 -16.31 32.22
C LYS A 447 20.68 -14.81 31.98
N GLN A 448 19.49 -14.40 31.54
CA GLN A 448 19.18 -12.99 31.31
C GLN A 448 19.14 -12.19 32.61
N ILE A 449 18.59 -12.77 33.68
CA ILE A 449 18.55 -12.13 35.01
C ILE A 449 19.95 -11.92 35.57
N TYR A 450 20.83 -12.93 35.50
CA TYR A 450 22.20 -12.81 35.95
C TYR A 450 22.94 -11.73 35.18
N HIS A 451 22.82 -11.73 33.86
CA HIS A 451 23.43 -10.70 33.02
C HIS A 451 22.97 -9.28 33.39
N VAL A 452 21.69 -9.09 33.75
CA VAL A 452 21.20 -7.78 34.22
C VAL A 452 21.82 -7.40 35.57
N ILE A 453 21.88 -8.32 36.53
CA ILE A 453 22.39 -8.03 37.88
C ILE A 453 23.91 -7.81 37.87
N GLU A 454 24.67 -8.63 37.14
CA GLU A 454 26.13 -8.52 37.05
C GLU A 454 26.55 -7.19 36.41
N ASN A 455 25.83 -6.73 35.39
CA ASN A 455 26.13 -5.46 34.70
C ASN A 455 25.64 -4.22 35.45
N ASN A 456 24.76 -4.36 36.44
CA ASN A 456 24.22 -3.26 37.25
C ASN A 456 24.64 -3.43 38.70
N ALA A 457 25.95 -3.48 38.97
CA ALA A 457 26.47 -3.51 40.32
C ALA A 457 25.91 -2.34 41.14
N LEU A 458 25.65 -2.49 42.44
CA LEU A 458 24.87 -1.56 43.28
C LEU A 458 25.40 -0.10 43.39
N ASP A 459 26.37 0.33 42.57
CA ASP A 459 27.23 1.52 42.71
C ASP A 459 26.55 2.88 42.49
N SER A 460 25.30 2.92 42.02
CA SER A 460 24.56 4.16 41.82
C SER A 460 23.04 4.01 41.98
N CYS A 461 22.33 5.12 42.20
CA CYS A 461 20.86 5.17 42.27
C CYS A 461 20.17 4.73 40.96
N GLU A 462 20.90 4.75 39.83
CA GLU A 462 20.42 4.28 38.52
C GLU A 462 20.28 2.75 38.48
N ASN A 463 21.10 2.02 39.27
CA ASN A 463 21.12 0.56 39.31
C ASN A 463 19.97 -0.04 40.14
N MET A 464 19.23 0.78 40.90
CA MET A 464 18.06 0.35 41.68
C MET A 464 16.97 -0.23 40.77
N GLN A 465 16.87 0.24 39.53
CA GLN A 465 15.92 -0.25 38.54
C GLN A 465 16.07 -1.76 38.32
N ALA A 466 17.29 -2.28 38.17
CA ALA A 466 17.54 -3.71 37.96
C ALA A 466 17.01 -4.55 39.13
N TYR A 467 17.17 -4.07 40.37
CA TYR A 467 16.68 -4.75 41.56
C TYR A 467 15.16 -4.64 41.74
N GLU A 468 14.55 -3.50 41.37
CA GLU A 468 13.08 -3.37 41.32
C GLU A 468 12.45 -4.33 40.30
N MET A 469 13.11 -4.52 39.16
CA MET A 469 12.69 -5.50 38.16
C MET A 469 12.78 -6.93 38.72
N LEU A 470 13.89 -7.26 39.39
CA LEU A 470 14.07 -8.56 40.05
C LEU A 470 13.00 -8.79 41.14
N GLU A 471 12.73 -7.80 41.98
CA GLU A 471 11.69 -7.86 43.00
C GLU A 471 10.30 -8.08 42.39
N PHE A 472 9.96 -7.32 41.35
CA PHE A 472 8.72 -7.52 40.59
C PHE A 472 8.63 -8.96 40.05
N PHE A 473 9.71 -9.45 39.44
CA PHE A 473 9.77 -10.77 38.82
C PHE A 473 9.63 -11.90 39.84
N LEU A 474 10.32 -11.83 40.98
CA LEU A 474 10.23 -12.81 42.06
C LEU A 474 8.88 -12.78 42.78
N ARG A 475 8.25 -11.61 42.92
CA ARG A 475 6.96 -11.48 43.62
C ARG A 475 5.75 -11.89 42.77
N ARG A 476 5.78 -11.59 41.48
CA ARG A 476 4.60 -11.77 40.59
C ARG A 476 4.55 -13.16 39.96
N PHE A 477 5.69 -13.81 39.77
CA PHE A 477 5.77 -15.12 39.12
C PHE A 477 6.07 -16.23 40.12
N LYS A 478 5.57 -17.43 39.81
CA LYS A 478 5.81 -18.63 40.62
C LYS A 478 6.97 -19.41 40.01
N TRP A 479 7.97 -19.71 40.83
CA TRP A 479 9.18 -20.44 40.47
C TRP A 479 9.14 -21.84 41.08
N THR A 480 8.34 -22.72 40.48
CA THR A 480 8.09 -24.07 40.98
C THR A 480 8.92 -25.15 40.30
N ASP A 481 9.65 -24.81 39.24
CA ASP A 481 10.50 -25.76 38.54
C ASP A 481 11.75 -26.12 39.36
N GLU A 482 12.13 -27.39 39.27
CA GLU A 482 13.19 -27.99 40.10
C GLU A 482 14.56 -27.36 39.84
N GLU A 483 14.86 -27.02 38.58
CA GLU A 483 16.10 -26.35 38.19
C GLU A 483 16.20 -24.96 38.82
N THR A 484 15.14 -24.14 38.74
CA THR A 484 15.13 -22.84 39.39
C THR A 484 15.32 -22.95 40.90
N GLN A 485 14.61 -23.87 41.56
CA GLN A 485 14.68 -23.99 43.02
C GLN A 485 16.01 -24.52 43.53
N ARG A 486 16.63 -25.47 42.82
CA ARG A 486 17.86 -26.14 43.28
C ARG A 486 19.14 -25.49 42.78
N VAL A 487 19.10 -24.82 41.64
CA VAL A 487 20.29 -24.25 41.00
C VAL A 487 20.23 -22.73 41.03
N HIS A 488 19.21 -22.15 40.41
CA HIS A 488 19.22 -20.72 40.12
C HIS A 488 18.95 -19.83 41.33
N LEU A 489 17.99 -20.16 42.19
CA LEU A 489 17.73 -19.37 43.40
C LEU A 489 18.90 -19.37 44.39
N PRO A 490 19.56 -20.52 44.69
CA PRO A 490 20.77 -20.52 45.50
C PRO A 490 21.91 -19.71 44.88
N TYR A 491 22.12 -19.81 43.56
CA TYR A 491 23.15 -19.04 42.87
C TYR A 491 22.86 -17.54 42.86
N LEU A 492 21.60 -17.14 42.63
CA LEU A 492 21.16 -15.75 42.76
C LEU A 492 21.47 -15.22 44.16
N PHE A 493 21.17 -16.01 45.21
CA PHE A 493 21.47 -15.62 46.59
C PHE A 493 22.96 -15.41 46.80
N GLU A 494 23.82 -16.32 46.34
CA GLU A 494 25.28 -16.17 46.42
C GLU A 494 25.78 -14.93 45.66
N LEU A 495 25.25 -14.68 44.46
CA LEU A 495 25.58 -13.49 43.65
C LEU A 495 25.21 -12.20 44.39
N MET A 496 24.01 -12.15 44.96
CA MET A 496 23.50 -11.03 45.74
C MET A 496 24.35 -10.79 47.00
N THR A 497 24.74 -11.83 47.73
CA THR A 497 25.60 -11.68 48.91
C THR A 497 26.99 -11.19 48.53
N LYS A 498 27.59 -11.68 47.44
CA LYS A 498 28.89 -11.18 46.96
C LYS A 498 28.84 -9.69 46.60
N GLN A 499 27.77 -9.25 45.94
CA GLN A 499 27.56 -7.84 45.61
C GLN A 499 27.40 -6.94 46.85
N LEU A 500 26.87 -7.47 47.94
CA LEU A 500 26.75 -6.79 49.23
C LEU A 500 28.08 -6.81 50.02
N ASP A 501 28.79 -7.94 50.02
CA ASP A 501 30.06 -8.13 50.74
C ASP A 501 31.21 -7.30 50.15
N VAL A 502 31.17 -6.97 48.85
CA VAL A 502 32.14 -6.03 48.23
C VAL A 502 32.01 -4.60 48.80
N ARG A 503 30.97 -4.31 49.60
CA ARG A 503 30.68 -2.97 50.15
C ARG A 503 30.91 -2.81 51.65
N ILE A 504 31.15 -3.91 52.36
CA ILE A 504 31.47 -3.92 53.80
C ILE A 504 32.99 -3.98 53.94
#